data_AF-F3UXF1-F1
#
_entry.id   AF-F3UXF1-F1
#
_cell.length_a   1.000
_cell.length_b   1.000
_cell.length_c   1.000
_cell.angle_alpha   90.00
_cell.angle_beta   90.00
_cell.angle_gamma   90.00
#
_symmetry.space_group_name_H-M   'P 1'
#
loop_
_entity.id
_entity.type
_entity.pdbx_description
1 polymer ?
#
loop_
_entity_poly.entity_id
_entity_poly.type
_entity_poly.pdbx_seq_one_letter_code
_entity_poly.pdbx_strand_id
1 'polypeptide(L)'
;MVEWTTSGGVKKAKFDYYEPGKLEVREIKEENGSYTVTSHEDYTVHYTDSTPNSLNRKNKTYYLKSSGDSFVIYNLEVSES
;
A
#
# COMPACT_ATOMS: atom_id res chain seq x y z
N MET A 1 -2.29 -3.24 22.98
CA MET A 1 -1.33 -4.35 23.12
C MET A 1 -1.90 -5.55 22.38
N VAL A 2 -1.17 -6.14 21.42
CA VAL A 2 -1.66 -7.25 20.58
C VAL A 2 -1.41 -8.56 21.33
N GLU A 3 -2.43 -9.41 21.48
CA GLU A 3 -2.28 -10.73 22.09
C GLU A 3 -1.79 -11.75 21.05
N TRP A 4 -0.75 -12.50 21.38
CA TRP A 4 -0.17 -13.53 20.51
C TRP A 4 -0.49 -14.94 21.02
N THR A 5 -0.60 -15.91 20.11
CA THR A 5 -0.63 -17.34 20.38
C THR A 5 0.79 -17.82 20.69
N THR A 6 0.92 -18.95 21.37
CA THR A 6 2.21 -19.58 21.66
C THR A 6 2.99 -19.98 20.39
N SER A 7 2.29 -20.09 19.25
CA SER A 7 2.85 -20.36 17.91
C SER A 7 3.17 -19.09 17.11
N GLY A 8 3.05 -17.88 17.69
CA GLY A 8 3.41 -16.62 17.04
C GLY A 8 2.33 -16.02 16.13
N GLY A 9 1.10 -16.54 16.18
CA GLY A 9 -0.07 -15.92 15.51
C GLY A 9 -0.74 -14.89 16.41
N VAL A 10 -1.57 -13.99 15.86
CA VAL A 10 -2.35 -13.06 16.69
C VAL A 10 -3.60 -13.77 17.20
N LYS A 11 -3.81 -13.77 18.53
CA LYS A 11 -4.88 -14.53 19.21
C LYS A 11 -6.29 -14.02 18.89
N LYS A 12 -6.40 -12.74 18.55
CA LYS A 12 -7.62 -12.09 18.03
C LYS A 12 -7.22 -11.09 16.95
N ALA A 13 -6.93 -11.58 15.74
CA ALA A 13 -6.75 -10.68 14.60
C ALA A 13 -8.10 -10.00 14.34
N LYS A 14 -8.16 -8.67 14.47
CA LYS A 14 -9.37 -7.90 14.15
C LYS A 14 -9.59 -7.81 12.63
N PHE A 15 -8.49 -7.85 11.88
CA PHE A 15 -8.45 -7.79 10.42
C PHE A 15 -8.43 -9.20 9.83
N ASP A 16 -9.17 -9.41 8.75
CA ASP A 16 -9.18 -10.65 7.98
C ASP A 16 -8.26 -10.51 6.76
N TYR A 17 -8.66 -9.67 5.79
CA TYR A 17 -7.86 -9.41 4.58
C TYR A 17 -8.11 -8.01 3.99
N TYR A 18 -7.24 -7.64 3.05
CA TYR A 18 -7.38 -6.45 2.21
C TYR A 18 -7.88 -6.85 0.83
N GLU A 19 -8.95 -6.21 0.37
CA GLU A 19 -9.41 -6.31 -1.00
C GLU A 19 -8.86 -5.10 -1.80
N PRO A 20 -8.01 -5.33 -2.82
CA PRO A 20 -7.48 -4.26 -3.66
C PRO A 20 -8.60 -3.56 -4.42
N GLY A 21 -8.60 -2.23 -4.40
CA GLY A 21 -9.51 -1.39 -5.16
C GLY A 21 -8.82 -0.75 -6.37
N LYS A 22 -9.25 0.48 -6.70
CA LYS A 22 -8.72 1.23 -7.84
C LYS A 22 -7.31 1.74 -7.54
N LEU A 23 -6.37 1.44 -8.43
CA LEU A 23 -5.08 2.13 -8.52
C LEU A 23 -5.17 3.26 -9.56
N GLU A 24 -4.79 4.46 -9.15
CA GLU A 24 -4.80 5.65 -10.02
C GLU A 24 -3.47 6.39 -9.93
N VAL A 25 -2.75 6.45 -11.05
CA VAL A 25 -1.55 7.29 -11.18
C VAL A 25 -1.99 8.74 -11.31
N ARG A 26 -1.47 9.59 -10.42
CA ARG A 26 -1.79 11.02 -10.33
C ARG A 26 -0.79 11.87 -11.10
N GLU A 27 0.48 11.54 -10.98
CA GLU A 27 1.55 12.35 -11.52
C GLU A 27 2.77 11.49 -11.85
N ILE A 28 3.45 11.83 -12.94
CA ILE A 28 4.75 11.29 -13.31
C ILE A 28 5.66 12.49 -13.58
N LYS A 29 6.77 12.57 -12.84
CA LYS A 29 7.83 13.58 -13.02
C LYS A 29 9.13 12.86 -13.38
N GLU A 30 9.89 13.43 -14.31
CA GLU A 30 11.24 12.98 -14.65
C GLU A 30 12.22 14.12 -14.36
N GLU A 31 13.27 13.82 -13.60
CA GLU A 31 14.34 14.75 -13.26
C GLU A 31 15.68 14.00 -13.24
N ASN A 32 16.58 14.40 -14.14
CA ASN A 32 17.95 13.87 -14.24
C ASN A 32 18.01 12.33 -14.35
N GLY A 33 17.12 11.71 -15.13
CA GLY A 33 17.04 10.26 -15.31
C GLY A 33 16.43 9.50 -14.13
N SER A 34 15.90 10.22 -13.13
CA SER A 34 15.10 9.67 -12.04
C SER A 34 13.63 10.04 -12.24
N TYR A 35 12.73 9.13 -11.88
CA TYR A 35 11.30 9.28 -12.06
C TYR A 35 10.61 9.28 -10.70
N THR A 36 9.69 10.20 -10.49
CA THR A 36 8.79 10.21 -9.34
C THR A 36 7.37 9.96 -9.84
N VAL A 37 6.76 8.88 -9.37
CA VAL A 37 5.39 8.49 -9.74
C VAL A 37 4.52 8.52 -8.49
N THR A 38 3.54 9.42 -8.48
CA THR A 38 2.58 9.53 -7.38
C THR A 38 1.28 8.84 -7.77
N SER A 39 0.72 8.03 -6.88
CA SER A 39 -0.52 7.28 -7.11
C SER A 39 -1.38 7.21 -5.86
N HIS A 40 -2.69 7.01 -6.05
CA HIS A 40 -3.61 6.63 -4.99
C HIS A 40 -4.09 5.21 -5.24
N GLU A 41 -4.13 4.40 -4.18
CA GLU A 41 -4.66 3.06 -4.19
C GLU A 41 -5.79 2.95 -3.16
N ASP A 42 -6.99 2.67 -3.63
CA ASP A 42 -8.11 2.34 -2.77
C ASP A 42 -8.03 0.88 -2.34
N TYR A 43 -8.45 0.59 -1.11
CA TYR A 43 -8.53 -0.78 -0.60
C TYR A 43 -9.63 -0.90 0.45
N THR A 44 -10.29 -2.06 0.47
CA THR A 44 -11.31 -2.36 1.48
C THR A 44 -10.71 -3.29 2.51
N VAL A 45 -10.89 -2.96 3.79
CA VAL A 45 -10.51 -3.81 4.91
C VAL A 45 -11.70 -4.64 5.33
N HIS A 46 -11.54 -5.95 5.32
CA HIS A 46 -12.50 -6.90 5.87
C HIS A 46 -12.06 -7.29 7.28
N TYR A 47 -13.02 -7.33 8.21
CA TYR A 47 -12.79 -7.65 9.61
C TYR A 47 -13.27 -9.06 9.93
N THR A 48 -12.66 -9.67 10.94
CA THR A 48 -13.04 -11.02 11.40
C THR A 48 -14.30 -11.03 12.28
N ASP A 49 -14.76 -9.86 12.71
CA ASP A 49 -15.93 -9.65 13.54
C ASP A 49 -17.04 -8.91 12.77
N SER A 50 -18.10 -8.50 13.47
CA SER A 50 -19.22 -7.77 12.85
C SER A 50 -18.92 -6.29 12.56
N THR A 51 -17.66 -5.85 12.66
CA THR A 51 -17.26 -4.49 12.27
C THR A 51 -17.53 -4.31 10.77
N PRO A 52 -18.24 -3.25 10.36
CA PRO A 52 -18.44 -2.97 8.94
C PRO A 52 -17.11 -2.80 8.20
N ASN A 53 -17.06 -3.31 6.98
CA ASN A 53 -15.91 -3.12 6.10
C ASN A 53 -15.61 -1.62 5.93
N SER A 54 -14.33 -1.28 5.92
CA SER A 54 -13.88 0.11 5.75
C SER A 54 -13.18 0.29 4.41
N LEU A 55 -13.63 1.28 3.65
CA LEU A 55 -12.93 1.74 2.45
C LEU A 55 -11.84 2.73 2.87
N ASN A 56 -10.62 2.47 2.44
CA ASN A 56 -9.45 3.25 2.79
C ASN A 56 -8.66 3.60 1.53
N ARG A 57 -7.79 4.60 1.64
CA ARG A 57 -6.91 5.06 0.55
C ARG A 57 -5.49 5.20 1.05
N LYS A 58 -4.55 4.68 0.25
CA LYS A 58 -3.11 4.91 0.41
C LYS A 58 -2.60 5.78 -0.71
N ASN A 59 -1.82 6.79 -0.36
CA ASN A 59 -1.04 7.55 -1.31
C ASN A 59 0.35 6.90 -1.37
N LYS A 60 0.83 6.65 -2.58
CA LYS A 60 2.13 6.03 -2.81
C LYS A 60 2.94 6.91 -3.76
N THR A 61 4.17 7.23 -3.35
CA THR A 61 5.15 7.90 -4.18
C THR A 61 6.29 6.92 -4.46
N TYR A 62 6.40 6.50 -5.71
CA TYR A 62 7.47 5.63 -6.19
C TYR A 62 8.60 6.49 -6.74
N TYR A 63 9.83 6.16 -6.34
CA TYR A 63 11.02 6.73 -6.92
C TYR A 63 11.73 5.67 -7.75
N LEU A 64 11.84 5.92 -9.05
CA LEU A 64 12.36 4.97 -10.01
C LEU A 64 13.60 5.53 -10.73
N LYS A 65 14.47 4.63 -11.16
CA LYS A 65 15.55 4.93 -12.12
C LYS A 65 15.44 3.99 -13.31
N SER A 66 15.84 4.47 -14.48
CA SER A 66 16.01 3.61 -15.64
C SER A 66 17.13 2.59 -15.41
N SER A 67 16.91 1.37 -15.90
CA SER A 67 17.85 0.27 -15.87
C SER A 67 17.69 -0.54 -17.14
N GLY A 68 18.51 -0.22 -18.15
CA GLY A 68 18.32 -0.72 -19.52
C GLY A 68 16.95 -0.30 -20.07
N ASP A 69 16.18 -1.28 -20.53
CA ASP A 69 14.82 -1.09 -21.06
C ASP A 69 13.72 -1.17 -19.97
N SER A 70 14.10 -1.08 -18.70
CA SER A 70 13.19 -1.22 -17.55
C SER A 70 13.39 -0.11 -16.52
N PHE A 71 12.51 -0.09 -15.52
CA PHE A 71 12.60 0.81 -14.37
C PHE A 71 12.76 0.01 -13.08
N VAL A 72 13.61 0.49 -12.19
CA VAL A 72 13.78 -0.08 -10.84
C VAL A 72 13.28 0.93 -9.83
N ILE A 73 12.34 0.49 -8.97
CA ILE A 73 11.90 1.26 -7.81
C ILE A 73 13.00 1.16 -6.75
N TYR A 74 13.63 2.28 -6.42
CA TYR A 74 14.68 2.34 -5.40
C TYR A 74 14.19 2.93 -4.07
N ASN A 75 13.05 3.63 -4.08
CA ASN A 75 12.38 4.07 -2.87
C ASN A 75 10.85 4.07 -3.07
N LEU A 76 10.13 3.82 -1.99
CA LEU A 76 8.67 3.87 -1.93
C LEU A 76 8.25 4.57 -0.65
N GLU A 77 7.58 5.69 -0.80
CA GLU A 77 6.92 6.38 0.31
C GLU A 77 5.42 6.05 0.30
N VAL A 78 4.89 5.67 1.45
CA VAL A 78 3.48 5.34 1.63
C VAL A 78 2.91 6.22 2.74
N SER A 79 1.83 6.91 2.44
CA SER A 79 1.04 7.64 3.44
C SER A 79 -0.42 7.21 3.38
N GLU A 80 -1.06 7.19 4.53
CA GLU A 80 -2.49 6.94 4.67
C GLU A 80 -3.20 8.29 4.70
N SER A 81 -4.33 8.40 4.00
CA SER A 81 -5.17 9.62 3.98
C SER A 81 -6.15 9.63 5.14
#